data_AF-A0A537G6U5-F1
#
_entry.id   AF-A0A537G6U5-F1
#
_cell.length_a   1.000
_cell.length_b   1.000
_cell.length_c   1.000
_cell.angle_alpha   90.00
_cell.angle_beta   90.00
_cell.angle_gamma   90.00
#
_symmetry.space_group_name_H-M   'P 1'
#
loop_
_entity.id
_entity.type
_entity.pdbx_description
1 polymer ?
#
loop_
_entity_poly.entity_id
_entity_poly.type
_entity_poly.pdbx_seq_one_letter_code
_entity_poly.pdbx_strand_id
1 'polypeptide(L)'
;MLEPPRIGGAGPTLIRDKRAIVTILACCLLVSVVVYGHLGLPGPVAAINNSTPSGLFSWNPKVSCTPVLVTVEQIVGNQTGLLGGATEQGSVFNPGITSPYGPDNTKRWLTPSSSTPPGWASPGPPCTFTNANGQVVSAFVQINGVQRGYRAEEDWNTTFQQINGGAPYPNGPQSDSTFNILTPGYSSCDSSNTTGCMHTLHGEIDHDWKGASYCGPFTACDNNTLVGQTAAYKSLIDVQGFVFWDPDHLNESDHSFSGWELHPLTAWRISNSPADFGLSANPNSLSVLASQSASSTITVNTFNLFSGNITFSTVVSAASSAVGPSPTATMTPSSVIVASGGIANSNLTVTTAASSLGNYTVLVSGTNGTVTRTVSVSVNIGDFSVAASPASLSISIGSSGTSTLTLTSINGFSGGVGLSAQVTPASLTAGLSPSNPSTSLAPSAMNLKPQSTGSSTLTVSASLLTTPGTYSVTITATSGTVSHTTQVTVTVTVAGII
;
A
#
# COMPACT_ATOMS: atom_id res chain seq x y z
N MET A 1 20.69 75.24 -2.45
CA MET A 1 20.78 75.13 -0.97
C MET A 1 19.37 75.33 -0.43
N LEU A 2 18.96 74.52 0.57
CA LEU A 2 17.88 74.75 1.55
C LEU A 2 16.50 75.29 1.08
N GLU A 3 15.45 74.47 1.29
CA GLU A 3 14.04 74.88 1.34
C GLU A 3 13.51 74.87 2.80
N PRO A 4 12.57 75.78 3.15
CA PRO A 4 11.70 75.67 4.33
C PRO A 4 10.19 75.96 4.00
N PRO A 5 9.21 75.91 4.94
CA PRO A 5 9.24 75.53 6.38
C PRO A 5 8.14 74.50 6.80
N ARG A 6 8.00 74.26 8.13
CA ARG A 6 6.99 73.40 8.80
C ARG A 6 5.99 74.19 9.68
N ILE A 7 4.86 73.55 10.06
CA ILE A 7 4.06 73.70 11.32
C ILE A 7 3.53 72.27 11.67
N GLY A 8 3.21 71.80 12.89
CA GLY A 8 3.21 72.32 14.28
C GLY A 8 3.44 71.14 15.28
N GLY A 9 2.90 71.03 16.50
CA GLY A 9 1.99 71.90 17.28
C GLY A 9 1.97 71.50 18.78
N ALA A 10 1.49 70.29 19.12
CA ALA A 10 1.72 69.51 20.37
C ALA A 10 0.99 69.87 21.72
N GLY A 11 0.47 68.82 22.41
CA GLY A 11 0.11 68.77 23.86
C GLY A 11 -1.30 69.26 24.28
N PRO A 12 -1.75 69.09 25.57
CA PRO A 12 -1.13 68.37 26.71
C PRO A 12 -2.06 67.56 27.71
N THR A 13 -1.43 66.75 28.60
CA THR A 13 -1.78 66.38 30.03
C THR A 13 -3.05 65.61 30.52
N LEU A 14 -2.84 64.34 30.93
CA LEU A 14 -3.06 63.65 32.25
C LEU A 14 -4.13 64.09 33.30
N ILE A 15 -4.80 63.10 33.98
CA ILE A 15 -4.86 62.87 35.47
C ILE A 15 -5.80 61.68 35.91
N ARG A 16 -5.30 60.77 36.79
CA ARG A 16 -5.99 59.84 37.79
C ARG A 16 -7.13 58.88 37.32
N ASP A 17 -7.63 57.88 38.09
CA ASP A 17 -7.35 57.38 39.47
C ASP A 17 -7.48 55.82 39.64
N LYS A 18 -7.40 55.33 40.89
CA LYS A 18 -7.17 53.95 41.38
C LYS A 18 -8.38 53.00 41.56
N ARG A 19 -8.04 51.70 41.76
CA ARG A 19 -8.66 50.62 42.62
C ARG A 19 -10.00 49.95 42.21
N ALA A 20 -9.97 48.61 42.05
CA ALA A 20 -10.64 47.57 42.89
C ALA A 20 -10.81 46.23 42.11
N ILE A 21 -10.25 45.09 42.54
CA ILE A 21 -10.85 43.98 43.34
C ILE A 21 -12.18 43.42 42.79
N VAL A 22 -12.21 42.14 42.36
CA VAL A 22 -13.05 41.01 42.83
C VAL A 22 -12.89 39.80 41.88
N THR A 23 -12.79 38.58 42.44
CA THR A 23 -12.75 37.28 41.73
C THR A 23 -14.11 36.58 41.86
N ILE A 24 -14.57 35.79 40.87
CA ILE A 24 -15.26 34.47 41.05
C ILE A 24 -15.59 33.77 39.70
N LEU A 25 -15.82 32.45 39.79
CA LEU A 25 -15.91 31.41 38.74
C LEU A 25 -17.16 31.42 37.82
N ALA A 26 -16.96 30.81 36.64
CA ALA A 26 -17.90 29.98 35.84
C ALA A 26 -19.20 30.63 35.27
N CYS A 27 -19.77 30.21 34.13
CA CYS A 27 -19.57 29.01 33.29
C CYS A 27 -20.04 29.23 31.83
N CYS A 28 -19.80 28.26 30.93
CA CYS A 28 -20.45 28.04 29.61
C CYS A 28 -20.57 29.25 28.64
N LEU A 29 -19.89 29.27 27.49
CA LEU A 29 -20.25 28.44 26.33
C LEU A 29 -19.07 28.33 25.34
N LEU A 30 -18.79 27.13 24.82
CA LEU A 30 -17.80 26.90 23.75
C LEU A 30 -18.51 26.40 22.49
N VAL A 31 -18.49 27.22 21.44
CA VAL A 31 -18.84 26.80 20.06
C VAL A 31 -17.56 26.87 19.24
N SER A 32 -16.85 25.75 19.17
CA SER A 32 -15.64 25.60 18.36
C SER A 32 -16.01 25.04 16.98
N VAL A 33 -15.69 25.78 15.92
CA VAL A 33 -15.95 25.35 14.54
C VAL A 33 -15.13 24.12 14.20
N VAL A 34 -15.79 23.05 13.73
CA VAL A 34 -15.12 21.88 13.17
C VAL A 34 -14.57 22.24 11.79
N VAL A 35 -13.28 22.59 11.74
CA VAL A 35 -12.54 22.65 10.48
C VAL A 35 -12.18 21.23 10.08
N TYR A 36 -12.60 20.80 8.89
CA TYR A 36 -12.20 19.50 8.32
C TYR A 36 -10.71 19.53 7.97
N GLY A 37 -9.89 18.99 8.87
CA GLY A 37 -8.48 18.71 8.58
C GLY A 37 -8.36 17.52 7.64
N HIS A 38 -8.17 17.77 6.34
CA HIS A 38 -7.67 16.77 5.40
C HIS A 38 -6.19 16.47 5.71
N LEU A 39 -5.96 15.72 6.79
CA LEU A 39 -4.70 14.99 6.96
C LEU A 39 -4.71 13.83 5.97
N GLY A 40 -4.09 14.06 4.81
CA GLY A 40 -3.76 12.99 3.87
C GLY A 40 -2.78 12.05 4.53
N LEU A 41 -3.26 10.90 5.03
CA LEU A 41 -2.40 9.77 5.35
C LEU A 41 -1.63 9.40 4.06
N PRO A 42 -0.32 9.10 4.14
CA PRO A 42 0.36 8.51 3.00
C PRO A 42 -0.35 7.20 2.64
N GLY A 43 -0.85 7.12 1.40
CA GLY A 43 -1.45 5.88 0.90
C GLY A 43 -0.42 4.75 0.94
N PRO A 44 -0.83 3.49 1.13
CA PRO A 44 0.09 2.37 1.17
C PRO A 44 0.90 2.33 -0.13
N VAL A 45 2.24 2.36 0.00
CA VAL A 45 3.13 2.22 -1.15
C VAL A 45 2.83 0.89 -1.84
N ALA A 46 2.64 0.93 -3.15
CA ALA A 46 2.10 -0.19 -3.90
C ALA A 46 2.98 -1.44 -3.74
N ALA A 47 2.38 -2.53 -3.28
CA ALA A 47 3.07 -3.81 -3.15
C ALA A 47 3.67 -4.22 -4.50
N ILE A 48 4.98 -4.50 -4.52
CA ILE A 48 5.65 -5.08 -5.69
C ILE A 48 5.15 -6.51 -5.83
N ASN A 49 4.09 -6.71 -6.62
CA ASN A 49 3.59 -8.04 -6.91
C ASN A 49 4.67 -8.82 -7.68
N ASN A 50 4.95 -10.05 -7.25
CA ASN A 50 5.86 -10.98 -7.92
C ASN A 50 5.25 -11.54 -9.23
N SER A 51 4.81 -10.65 -10.12
CA SER A 51 4.83 -10.91 -11.57
C SER A 51 6.30 -10.88 -12.02
N THR A 52 7.08 -11.87 -11.57
CA THR A 52 8.43 -12.12 -12.05
C THR A 52 8.38 -12.18 -13.58
N PRO A 53 9.14 -11.35 -14.32
CA PRO A 53 9.32 -11.56 -15.74
C PRO A 53 9.91 -12.98 -15.91
N SER A 54 9.15 -13.86 -16.57
CA SER A 54 9.49 -15.28 -16.67
C SER A 54 10.80 -15.45 -17.44
N GLY A 55 11.90 -15.65 -16.72
CA GLY A 55 13.26 -15.70 -17.28
C GLY A 55 14.30 -14.75 -16.66
N LEU A 56 14.01 -14.02 -15.58
CA LEU A 56 15.07 -13.41 -14.76
C LEU A 56 15.85 -14.47 -13.96
N PHE A 57 17.14 -14.24 -13.78
CA PHE A 57 18.07 -15.07 -13.00
C PHE A 57 19.28 -14.21 -12.58
N SER A 58 19.99 -14.62 -11.52
CA SER A 58 21.26 -13.99 -11.13
C SER A 58 22.34 -14.20 -12.18
N TRP A 59 23.04 -13.14 -12.58
CA TRP A 59 24.24 -13.24 -13.41
C TRP A 59 25.48 -13.68 -12.61
N ASN A 60 25.45 -13.53 -11.28
CA ASN A 60 26.49 -14.06 -10.40
C ASN A 60 26.11 -15.48 -9.94
N PRO A 61 26.88 -16.53 -10.30
CA PRO A 61 26.58 -17.92 -9.95
C PRO A 61 26.77 -18.24 -8.45
N LYS A 62 27.22 -17.28 -7.63
CA LYS A 62 27.25 -17.40 -6.16
C LYS A 62 25.92 -17.01 -5.50
N VAL A 63 25.07 -16.26 -6.20
CA VAL A 63 23.74 -15.88 -5.73
C VAL A 63 22.69 -16.85 -6.26
N SER A 64 22.00 -17.54 -5.36
CA SER A 64 20.89 -18.45 -5.66
C SER A 64 19.52 -17.76 -5.83
N CYS A 65 19.46 -16.45 -5.60
CA CYS A 65 18.22 -15.68 -5.64
C CYS A 65 17.82 -15.29 -7.08
N THR A 66 16.52 -15.38 -7.36
CA THR A 66 15.91 -14.78 -8.56
C THR A 66 15.64 -13.30 -8.30
N PRO A 67 16.20 -12.35 -9.08
CA PRO A 67 15.97 -10.93 -8.87
C PRO A 67 14.59 -10.50 -9.38
N VAL A 68 14.03 -9.47 -8.76
CA VAL A 68 12.90 -8.70 -9.31
C VAL A 68 13.41 -7.47 -10.06
N LEU A 69 12.80 -7.15 -11.21
CA LEU A 69 13.12 -5.93 -11.95
C LEU A 69 12.44 -4.72 -11.30
N VAL A 70 13.22 -3.70 -10.94
CA VAL A 70 12.75 -2.45 -10.33
C VAL A 70 13.50 -1.24 -10.90
N THR A 71 13.03 -0.04 -10.57
CA THR A 71 13.76 1.24 -10.79
C THR A 71 14.49 1.68 -9.51
N VAL A 72 15.32 2.72 -9.63
CA VAL A 72 15.93 3.41 -8.48
C VAL A 72 14.85 3.97 -7.55
N GLU A 73 13.85 4.64 -8.12
CA GLU A 73 12.72 5.29 -7.44
C GLU A 73 11.84 4.30 -6.67
N GLN A 74 11.76 3.05 -7.12
CA GLN A 74 11.07 1.99 -6.39
C GLN A 74 11.84 1.54 -5.13
N ILE A 75 13.17 1.68 -5.12
CA ILE A 75 14.03 1.34 -3.96
C ILE A 75 14.12 2.51 -3.00
N VAL A 76 14.38 3.74 -3.48
CA VAL A 76 14.45 4.92 -2.59
C VAL A 76 13.07 5.39 -2.10
N GLY A 77 12.00 5.09 -2.84
CA GLY A 77 10.64 5.39 -2.44
C GLY A 77 10.23 6.85 -2.63
N ASN A 78 9.26 7.32 -1.84
CA ASN A 78 8.54 8.58 -2.09
C ASN A 78 8.61 9.62 -0.95
N GLN A 79 9.44 9.41 0.07
CA GLN A 79 9.67 10.38 1.14
C GLN A 79 11.10 10.91 1.11
N THR A 80 11.22 12.21 1.32
CA THR A 80 12.45 12.98 1.19
C THR A 80 12.82 13.58 2.54
N GLY A 81 14.07 13.38 2.97
CA GLY A 81 14.63 13.95 4.19
C GLY A 81 14.99 15.43 4.06
N LEU A 82 15.43 16.03 5.17
CA LEU A 82 15.75 17.47 5.24
C LEU A 82 16.87 17.92 4.27
N LEU A 83 17.74 16.99 3.87
CA LEU A 83 18.85 17.22 2.94
C LEU A 83 18.54 16.80 1.48
N GLY A 84 17.30 16.38 1.18
CA GLY A 84 16.87 16.05 -0.17
C GLY A 84 17.07 14.60 -0.61
N GLY A 85 17.86 13.80 0.11
CA GLY A 85 17.92 12.36 -0.06
C GLY A 85 16.70 11.62 0.51
N ALA A 86 16.62 10.33 0.27
CA ALA A 86 15.46 9.52 0.61
C ALA A 86 15.46 9.01 2.06
N THR A 87 14.27 8.81 2.63
CA THR A 87 14.13 8.19 3.96
C THR A 87 13.86 6.69 3.87
N GLU A 88 14.26 5.96 4.91
CA GLU A 88 13.92 4.53 5.07
C GLU A 88 12.40 4.33 5.00
N GLN A 89 11.60 5.22 5.63
CA GLN A 89 10.14 5.08 5.73
C GLN A 89 9.40 5.46 4.43
N GLY A 90 10.09 6.03 3.44
CA GLY A 90 9.56 6.28 2.10
C GLY A 90 9.46 5.05 1.21
N SER A 91 10.16 3.97 1.55
CA SER A 91 10.33 2.81 0.67
C SER A 91 9.46 1.62 1.03
N VAL A 92 9.03 0.88 0.00
CA VAL A 92 8.46 -0.46 0.13
C VAL A 92 9.51 -1.49 0.58
N PHE A 93 10.80 -1.16 0.50
CA PHE A 93 11.90 -1.99 0.98
C PHE A 93 12.27 -1.77 2.45
N ASN A 94 11.64 -0.84 3.19
CA ASN A 94 11.91 -0.65 4.63
C ASN A 94 11.84 -1.99 5.42
N PRO A 95 12.87 -2.44 6.17
CA PRO A 95 14.10 -1.75 6.59
C PRO A 95 15.38 -2.21 5.84
N GLY A 96 15.24 -2.71 4.62
CA GLY A 96 16.29 -3.40 3.87
C GLY A 96 16.50 -4.85 4.34
N ILE A 97 17.52 -5.53 3.80
CA ILE A 97 17.98 -6.78 4.39
C ILE A 97 18.49 -6.56 5.81
N THR A 98 18.15 -7.49 6.71
CA THR A 98 18.60 -7.48 8.11
C THR A 98 19.03 -8.89 8.52
N SER A 99 19.94 -8.99 9.48
CA SER A 99 20.36 -10.27 10.07
C SER A 99 20.41 -10.20 11.60
N PRO A 100 20.39 -11.34 12.31
CA PRO A 100 20.63 -11.39 13.75
C PRO A 100 22.04 -10.92 14.18
N TYR A 101 22.93 -10.63 13.24
CA TYR A 101 24.32 -10.27 13.47
C TYR A 101 24.60 -8.75 13.38
N GLY A 102 23.57 -7.93 13.13
CA GLY A 102 23.68 -6.47 13.04
C GLY A 102 23.99 -5.94 11.62
N PRO A 103 23.92 -4.62 11.40
CA PRO A 103 24.00 -4.01 10.07
C PRO A 103 25.33 -4.31 9.34
N ASP A 104 26.48 -4.08 9.98
CA ASP A 104 27.81 -4.33 9.39
C ASP A 104 27.96 -5.76 8.84
N ASN A 105 27.57 -6.75 9.64
CA ASN A 105 27.63 -8.15 9.28
C ASN A 105 26.57 -8.54 8.24
N THR A 106 25.52 -7.74 8.07
CA THR A 106 24.47 -7.97 7.08
C THR A 106 24.90 -7.48 5.70
N LYS A 107 25.44 -6.26 5.59
CA LYS A 107 25.84 -5.71 4.29
C LYS A 107 27.02 -6.48 3.68
N ARG A 108 27.94 -6.93 4.54
CA ARG A 108 29.14 -7.71 4.16
C ARG A 108 28.91 -9.24 4.04
N TRP A 109 27.68 -9.73 4.18
CA TRP A 109 27.38 -11.16 4.32
C TRP A 109 27.60 -11.95 3.01
N LEU A 110 28.45 -12.98 3.02
CA LEU A 110 28.65 -13.84 1.85
C LEU A 110 27.44 -14.75 1.59
N THR A 111 27.12 -14.97 0.31
CA THR A 111 26.07 -15.91 -0.10
C THR A 111 26.46 -17.39 0.13
N PRO A 112 25.52 -18.28 0.49
CA PRO A 112 25.85 -19.67 0.79
C PRO A 112 26.25 -20.43 -0.48
N SER A 113 27.45 -20.99 -0.51
CA SER A 113 27.95 -21.79 -1.63
C SER A 113 28.99 -22.82 -1.18
N SER A 114 29.38 -23.74 -2.05
CA SER A 114 30.51 -24.66 -1.81
C SER A 114 31.89 -23.96 -1.74
N SER A 115 31.91 -22.62 -1.79
CA SER A 115 33.08 -21.75 -1.73
C SER A 115 32.97 -20.65 -0.67
N THR A 116 32.09 -20.78 0.33
CA THR A 116 32.16 -19.93 1.54
C THR A 116 33.44 -20.26 2.34
N PRO A 117 34.16 -19.25 2.88
CA PRO A 117 35.32 -19.51 3.73
C PRO A 117 35.00 -20.37 4.97
N PRO A 118 35.96 -21.14 5.50
CA PRO A 118 35.81 -21.83 6.78
C PRO A 118 35.53 -20.82 7.90
N GLY A 119 34.56 -21.13 8.76
CA GLY A 119 34.12 -20.24 9.85
C GLY A 119 33.01 -19.25 9.49
N TRP A 120 32.59 -19.18 8.22
CA TRP A 120 31.41 -18.43 7.79
C TRP A 120 30.13 -18.87 8.53
N ALA A 121 29.31 -17.91 8.93
CA ALA A 121 28.08 -18.10 9.69
C ALA A 121 26.84 -18.17 8.79
N SER A 122 26.01 -19.19 9.02
CA SER A 122 24.78 -19.51 8.27
C SER A 122 23.53 -18.87 8.89
N PRO A 123 22.49 -18.46 8.11
CA PRO A 123 22.36 -18.53 6.65
C PRO A 123 23.24 -17.49 5.94
N GLY A 124 22.96 -17.16 4.67
CA GLY A 124 23.51 -15.95 4.04
C GLY A 124 22.44 -14.87 3.90
N PRO A 125 22.71 -13.78 3.16
CA PRO A 125 21.70 -12.76 2.88
C PRO A 125 20.47 -13.42 2.25
N PRO A 126 19.26 -13.22 2.81
CA PRO A 126 18.07 -13.93 2.39
C PRO A 126 17.61 -13.43 1.02
N CYS A 127 16.95 -14.26 0.21
CA CYS A 127 16.38 -13.80 -1.07
C CYS A 127 15.12 -12.94 -0.92
N THR A 128 14.48 -12.96 0.25
CA THR A 128 13.27 -12.20 0.58
C THR A 128 13.27 -11.82 2.04
N PHE A 129 12.73 -10.65 2.39
CA PHE A 129 12.49 -10.23 3.77
C PHE A 129 11.06 -9.70 3.96
N THR A 130 10.65 -9.48 5.20
CA THR A 130 9.35 -8.87 5.53
C THR A 130 9.55 -7.38 5.77
N ASN A 131 8.89 -6.54 4.99
CA ASN A 131 8.96 -5.09 5.14
C ASN A 131 8.15 -4.58 6.35
N ALA A 132 8.30 -3.29 6.70
CA ALA A 132 7.57 -2.65 7.80
C ALA A 132 6.03 -2.69 7.68
N ASN A 133 5.49 -2.94 6.47
CA ASN A 133 4.05 -3.13 6.23
C ASN A 133 3.61 -4.61 6.35
N GLY A 134 4.49 -5.51 6.77
CA GLY A 134 4.21 -6.94 6.90
C GLY A 134 4.19 -7.71 5.57
N GLN A 135 4.69 -7.11 4.48
CA GLN A 135 4.70 -7.71 3.14
C GLN A 135 6.03 -8.45 2.90
N VAL A 136 5.98 -9.63 2.29
CA VAL A 136 7.19 -10.31 1.81
C VAL A 136 7.65 -9.64 0.51
N VAL A 137 8.84 -9.04 0.55
CA VAL A 137 9.48 -8.36 -0.58
C VAL A 137 10.77 -9.10 -0.98
N SER A 138 11.19 -8.96 -2.24
CA SER A 138 12.49 -9.49 -2.67
C SER A 138 13.62 -8.68 -2.05
N ALA A 139 14.61 -9.37 -1.52
CA ALA A 139 15.87 -8.77 -1.10
C ALA A 139 16.78 -8.47 -2.30
N PHE A 140 16.72 -9.36 -3.30
CA PHE A 140 17.59 -9.33 -4.47
C PHE A 140 16.86 -8.66 -5.64
N VAL A 141 17.50 -7.66 -6.23
CA VAL A 141 16.91 -6.81 -7.27
C VAL A 141 17.77 -6.73 -8.52
N GLN A 142 17.14 -6.38 -9.63
CA GLN A 142 17.79 -5.99 -10.87
C GLN A 142 17.29 -4.61 -11.26
N ILE A 143 18.20 -3.70 -11.64
CA ILE A 143 17.88 -2.37 -12.15
C ILE A 143 18.48 -2.26 -13.56
N ASN A 144 17.67 -1.90 -14.55
CA ASN A 144 18.11 -1.85 -15.95
C ASN A 144 18.27 -0.40 -16.46
N GLY A 145 19.33 -0.16 -17.23
CA GLY A 145 19.55 1.09 -17.95
C GLY A 145 19.88 2.29 -17.06
N VAL A 146 20.53 2.07 -15.92
CA VAL A 146 21.03 3.11 -15.02
C VAL A 146 22.41 3.61 -15.45
N GLN A 147 22.78 4.82 -15.03
CA GLN A 147 24.16 5.30 -15.08
C GLN A 147 24.87 4.99 -13.77
N ARG A 148 26.21 5.05 -13.79
CA ARG A 148 27.03 5.10 -12.58
C ARG A 148 27.82 6.40 -12.47
N GLY A 149 28.16 6.79 -11.25
CA GLY A 149 29.11 7.85 -10.98
C GLY A 149 30.55 7.45 -11.25
N TYR A 150 31.49 8.28 -10.78
CA TYR A 150 32.88 7.83 -10.60
C TYR A 150 32.93 6.73 -9.54
N ARG A 151 33.97 5.89 -9.61
CA ARG A 151 34.19 4.75 -8.72
C ARG A 151 35.42 5.04 -7.86
N ALA A 152 35.32 4.83 -6.55
CA ALA A 152 36.44 4.92 -5.60
C ALA A 152 36.77 3.51 -5.04
N GLU A 153 37.86 3.40 -4.27
CA GLU A 153 38.24 2.20 -3.49
C GLU A 153 38.28 2.59 -2.01
N GLU A 154 37.40 2.01 -1.21
CA GLU A 154 37.17 2.40 0.19
C GLU A 154 37.28 1.16 1.12
N ASP A 155 37.11 1.33 2.43
CA ASP A 155 37.28 0.29 3.49
C ASP A 155 38.32 -0.82 3.19
N TRP A 156 39.60 -0.42 3.18
CA TRP A 156 40.71 -1.33 2.90
C TRP A 156 41.00 -2.28 4.09
N ASN A 157 40.78 -3.57 3.88
CA ASN A 157 40.96 -4.63 4.85
C ASN A 157 41.92 -5.73 4.33
N THR A 158 42.37 -6.61 5.22
CA THR A 158 43.30 -7.74 4.93
C THR A 158 42.73 -9.09 5.32
N THR A 159 41.62 -9.13 6.04
CA THR A 159 40.95 -10.33 6.56
C THR A 159 39.45 -10.23 6.36
N PHE A 160 38.79 -11.36 6.09
CA PHE A 160 37.34 -11.47 6.15
C PHE A 160 36.79 -10.93 7.48
N GLN A 161 35.58 -10.40 7.46
CA GLN A 161 34.81 -10.13 8.66
C GLN A 161 34.60 -11.42 9.48
N GLN A 162 34.36 -11.28 10.78
CA GLN A 162 34.15 -12.44 11.66
C GLN A 162 32.94 -13.29 11.23
N ILE A 163 31.89 -12.66 10.67
CA ILE A 163 30.72 -13.37 10.11
C ILE A 163 31.09 -14.26 8.91
N ASN A 164 32.15 -13.91 8.19
CA ASN A 164 32.69 -14.64 7.04
C ASN A 164 33.94 -15.46 7.40
N GLY A 165 34.20 -15.69 8.70
CA GLY A 165 35.24 -16.60 9.21
C GLY A 165 36.56 -15.96 9.63
N GLY A 166 36.73 -14.64 9.50
CA GLY A 166 37.87 -13.92 10.10
C GLY A 166 39.27 -14.19 9.51
N ALA A 167 39.37 -14.99 8.44
CA ALA A 167 40.65 -15.42 7.87
C ALA A 167 41.29 -14.34 6.96
N PRO A 168 42.62 -14.34 6.73
CA PRO A 168 43.26 -13.48 5.74
C PRO A 168 42.71 -13.70 4.32
N TYR A 169 42.56 -12.62 3.55
CA TYR A 169 42.13 -12.72 2.15
C TYR A 169 43.16 -13.47 1.30
N PRO A 170 42.77 -14.53 0.55
CA PRO A 170 43.71 -15.33 -0.26
C PRO A 170 44.46 -14.53 -1.33
N ASN A 171 43.86 -13.46 -1.83
CA ASN A 171 44.36 -12.62 -2.92
C ASN A 171 45.07 -11.34 -2.44
N GLY A 172 45.38 -11.23 -1.15
CA GLY A 172 45.91 -10.00 -0.54
C GLY A 172 44.82 -8.97 -0.18
N PRO A 173 45.21 -7.74 0.22
CA PRO A 173 44.28 -6.72 0.70
C PRO A 173 43.14 -6.43 -0.28
N GLN A 174 41.93 -6.26 0.23
CA GLN A 174 40.74 -5.89 -0.53
C GLN A 174 40.13 -4.60 0.03
N SER A 175 39.20 -4.04 -0.73
CA SER A 175 38.52 -2.76 -0.50
C SER A 175 37.07 -2.88 -0.98
N ASP A 176 36.19 -1.99 -0.58
CA ASP A 176 34.89 -1.84 -1.21
C ASP A 176 35.05 -1.03 -2.52
N SER A 177 34.38 -1.44 -3.61
CA SER A 177 34.28 -0.60 -4.82
C SER A 177 32.98 0.19 -4.80
N THR A 178 33.04 1.41 -4.30
CA THR A 178 31.92 2.33 -4.19
C THR A 178 31.62 3.01 -5.52
N PHE A 179 30.34 3.20 -5.85
CA PHE A 179 29.87 4.17 -6.83
C PHE A 179 28.36 4.42 -6.70
N ASN A 180 27.94 5.68 -6.85
CA ASN A 180 26.52 6.02 -7.00
C ASN A 180 25.93 5.42 -8.29
N ILE A 181 24.69 4.95 -8.21
CA ILE A 181 23.87 4.35 -9.27
C ILE A 181 22.69 5.30 -9.52
N LEU A 182 22.58 5.85 -10.72
CA LEU A 182 21.69 6.98 -11.02
C LEU A 182 20.67 6.65 -12.11
N THR A 183 19.45 7.12 -11.95
CA THR A 183 18.49 7.20 -13.06
C THR A 183 18.99 8.23 -14.09
N PRO A 184 19.17 7.86 -15.37
CA PRO A 184 19.73 8.79 -16.34
C PRO A 184 18.70 9.84 -16.74
N GLY A 185 19.17 11.07 -16.93
CA GLY A 185 18.35 12.26 -17.19
C GLY A 185 18.31 13.24 -16.01
N TYR A 186 18.65 12.78 -14.80
CA TYR A 186 18.81 13.62 -13.62
C TYR A 186 20.27 14.09 -13.46
N SER A 187 20.45 15.25 -12.82
CA SER A 187 21.75 15.75 -12.37
C SER A 187 22.22 15.00 -11.12
N SER A 188 23.53 15.03 -10.83
CA SER A 188 24.10 14.44 -9.61
C SER A 188 23.50 15.07 -8.35
N CYS A 189 23.23 14.25 -7.34
CA CYS A 189 22.94 14.74 -5.99
C CYS A 189 24.16 15.50 -5.43
N ASP A 190 23.92 16.71 -4.90
CA ASP A 190 24.88 17.44 -4.08
C ASP A 190 24.13 18.43 -3.16
N SER A 191 24.84 19.08 -2.22
CA SER A 191 24.25 20.00 -1.23
C SER A 191 23.69 21.30 -1.83
N SER A 192 23.93 21.58 -3.11
CA SER A 192 23.33 22.68 -3.88
C SER A 192 22.24 22.21 -4.87
N ASN A 193 22.21 20.92 -5.21
CA ASN A 193 21.25 20.29 -6.11
C ASN A 193 20.67 19.00 -5.49
N THR A 194 19.65 19.17 -4.65
CA THR A 194 18.92 18.07 -4.03
C THR A 194 18.04 17.26 -5.00
N THR A 195 17.80 17.77 -6.21
CA THR A 195 16.92 17.16 -7.22
C THR A 195 17.37 15.75 -7.64
N GLY A 196 18.68 15.48 -7.64
CA GLY A 196 19.25 14.19 -8.04
C GLY A 196 19.18 13.10 -6.98
N CYS A 197 18.93 13.46 -5.72
CA CYS A 197 19.09 12.57 -4.57
C CYS A 197 17.97 11.52 -4.48
N MET A 198 16.74 11.88 -4.86
CA MET A 198 15.62 10.93 -5.02
C MET A 198 15.72 10.07 -6.29
N HIS A 199 16.83 10.17 -7.04
CA HIS A 199 17.09 9.46 -8.29
C HIS A 199 18.47 8.77 -8.29
N THR A 200 19.04 8.56 -7.09
CA THR A 200 20.36 7.95 -6.88
C THR A 200 20.32 6.94 -5.72
N LEU A 201 21.05 5.83 -5.87
CA LEU A 201 21.40 4.86 -4.82
C LEU A 201 22.93 4.84 -4.65
N HIS A 202 23.43 4.53 -3.47
CA HIS A 202 24.83 4.10 -3.35
C HIS A 202 24.95 2.60 -3.74
N GLY A 203 26.14 2.14 -4.13
CA GLY A 203 26.37 0.76 -4.54
C GLY A 203 27.81 0.30 -4.32
N GLU A 204 27.95 -0.85 -3.65
CA GLU A 204 29.25 -1.34 -3.15
C GLU A 204 29.58 -2.73 -3.69
N ILE A 205 30.69 -2.88 -4.42
CA ILE A 205 31.28 -4.20 -4.71
C ILE A 205 32.21 -4.56 -3.55
N ASP A 206 31.63 -5.29 -2.60
CA ASP A 206 32.12 -5.57 -1.24
C ASP A 206 33.49 -6.27 -1.13
N HIS A 207 34.26 -5.93 -0.08
CA HIS A 207 35.62 -6.41 0.17
C HIS A 207 35.74 -7.90 0.50
N ASP A 208 34.76 -8.47 1.18
CA ASP A 208 34.69 -9.89 1.51
C ASP A 208 34.20 -10.67 0.30
N TRP A 209 33.31 -10.10 -0.52
CA TRP A 209 32.92 -10.64 -1.81
C TRP A 209 34.09 -10.66 -2.80
N LYS A 210 34.95 -9.64 -2.85
CA LYS A 210 36.23 -9.69 -3.56
C LYS A 210 37.16 -10.77 -2.95
N GLY A 211 37.30 -10.80 -1.63
CA GLY A 211 38.14 -11.76 -0.90
C GLY A 211 37.78 -13.22 -1.16
N ALA A 212 36.48 -13.53 -1.21
CA ALA A 212 35.94 -14.85 -1.52
C ALA A 212 35.95 -15.18 -3.03
N SER A 213 36.40 -14.25 -3.88
CA SER A 213 36.32 -14.35 -5.35
C SER A 213 34.88 -14.55 -5.87
N TYR A 214 33.91 -13.94 -5.19
CA TYR A 214 32.52 -13.82 -5.66
C TYR A 214 32.38 -12.57 -6.55
N CYS A 215 33.18 -11.55 -6.26
CA CYS A 215 33.43 -10.37 -7.07
C CYS A 215 34.92 -10.19 -7.37
N GLY A 216 35.28 -9.17 -8.17
CA GLY A 216 36.64 -8.92 -8.63
C GLY A 216 36.95 -9.56 -10.00
N PRO A 217 38.23 -9.76 -10.35
CA PRO A 217 38.64 -10.15 -11.71
C PRO A 217 37.92 -11.38 -12.28
N PHE A 218 37.43 -11.27 -13.52
CA PHE A 218 36.72 -12.31 -14.27
C PHE A 218 35.37 -12.77 -13.68
N THR A 219 34.78 -11.99 -12.77
CA THR A 219 33.44 -12.25 -12.20
C THR A 219 32.35 -11.38 -12.84
N ALA A 220 31.08 -11.61 -12.47
CA ALA A 220 29.96 -10.77 -12.89
C ALA A 220 29.99 -9.35 -12.27
N CYS A 221 30.78 -9.15 -11.21
CA CYS A 221 31.05 -7.89 -10.52
C CYS A 221 32.55 -7.55 -10.59
N ASP A 222 33.13 -7.71 -11.78
CA ASP A 222 34.50 -7.27 -12.09
C ASP A 222 34.52 -5.73 -12.20
N ASN A 223 35.23 -5.11 -11.26
CA ASN A 223 35.33 -3.65 -11.10
C ASN A 223 36.34 -2.99 -12.07
N ASN A 224 37.29 -3.76 -12.63
CA ASN A 224 38.27 -3.28 -13.60
C ASN A 224 37.65 -3.17 -14.98
N THR A 225 36.91 -4.21 -15.40
CA THR A 225 36.13 -4.21 -16.64
C THR A 225 34.95 -3.23 -16.58
N LEU A 226 34.34 -2.99 -15.41
CA LEU A 226 33.38 -1.90 -15.22
C LEU A 226 33.99 -0.57 -15.67
N VAL A 227 35.13 -0.18 -15.11
CA VAL A 227 35.81 1.08 -15.45
C VAL A 227 36.33 1.07 -16.90
N GLY A 228 36.80 -0.08 -17.40
CA GLY A 228 37.33 -0.22 -18.76
C GLY A 228 36.27 -0.21 -19.88
N GLN A 229 35.03 -0.61 -19.60
CA GLN A 229 33.95 -0.71 -20.61
C GLN A 229 32.90 0.42 -20.49
N THR A 230 32.89 1.19 -19.40
CA THR A 230 31.86 2.21 -19.14
C THR A 230 32.46 3.58 -18.81
N ALA A 231 31.79 4.65 -19.25
CA ALA A 231 32.07 6.01 -18.83
C ALA A 231 31.03 6.48 -17.80
N ALA A 232 31.52 7.07 -16.69
CA ALA A 232 30.68 7.68 -15.65
C ALA A 232 29.72 8.72 -16.24
N TYR A 233 28.49 8.76 -15.73
CA TYR A 233 27.39 9.65 -16.16
C TYR A 233 27.11 9.64 -17.68
N LYS A 234 27.45 8.54 -18.38
CA LYS A 234 27.31 8.41 -19.84
C LYS A 234 26.83 7.03 -20.26
N SER A 235 27.59 5.99 -19.93
CA SER A 235 27.23 4.61 -20.26
C SER A 235 26.04 4.14 -19.42
N LEU A 236 25.12 3.42 -20.07
CA LEU A 236 24.04 2.71 -19.39
C LEU A 236 24.50 1.30 -19.02
N ILE A 237 24.22 0.89 -17.79
CA ILE A 237 24.44 -0.45 -17.27
C ILE A 237 23.15 -1.03 -16.71
N ASP A 238 23.04 -2.35 -16.72
CA ASP A 238 22.11 -3.06 -15.84
C ASP A 238 22.92 -3.59 -14.64
N VAL A 239 22.32 -3.60 -13.44
CA VAL A 239 22.96 -4.04 -12.19
C VAL A 239 22.08 -5.04 -11.43
N GLN A 240 22.69 -5.90 -10.62
CA GLN A 240 22.01 -6.79 -9.68
C GLN A 240 22.68 -6.75 -8.30
N GLY A 241 21.90 -6.59 -7.23
CA GLY A 241 22.40 -6.48 -5.86
C GLY A 241 21.33 -6.79 -4.82
N PHE A 242 21.75 -6.83 -3.55
CA PHE A 242 20.81 -6.87 -2.42
C PHE A 242 20.49 -5.46 -1.94
N VAL A 243 19.22 -5.19 -1.62
CA VAL A 243 18.79 -3.88 -1.11
C VAL A 243 19.08 -3.78 0.38
N PHE A 244 19.97 -2.85 0.75
CA PHE A 244 20.35 -2.55 2.12
C PHE A 244 19.95 -1.11 2.50
N TRP A 245 19.84 -0.85 3.80
CA TRP A 245 19.70 0.49 4.37
C TRP A 245 20.82 0.72 5.38
N ASP A 246 21.76 1.60 5.05
CA ASP A 246 22.82 2.04 5.94
C ASP A 246 22.35 3.25 6.78
N PRO A 247 22.27 3.14 8.12
CA PRO A 247 21.80 4.21 8.98
C PRO A 247 22.86 5.27 9.31
N ASP A 248 24.13 5.06 8.97
CA ASP A 248 25.23 5.93 9.40
C ASP A 248 25.56 7.03 8.36
N HIS A 249 25.39 6.75 7.06
CA HIS A 249 25.74 7.67 5.96
C HIS A 249 24.64 8.68 5.53
N LEU A 250 23.56 8.82 6.33
CA LEU A 250 22.35 9.60 5.98
C LEU A 250 22.56 11.10 5.72
N ASN A 251 23.71 11.65 6.11
CA ASN A 251 24.04 13.08 5.97
C ASN A 251 25.14 13.34 4.92
N GLU A 252 25.55 12.31 4.17
CA GLU A 252 26.71 12.37 3.29
C GLU A 252 26.30 12.51 1.82
N SER A 253 26.96 13.42 1.08
CA SER A 253 26.66 13.66 -0.35
C SER A 253 26.92 12.43 -1.21
N ASP A 254 27.87 11.61 -0.80
CA ASP A 254 28.37 10.52 -1.61
C ASP A 254 27.51 9.25 -1.43
N HIS A 255 26.63 9.22 -0.41
CA HIS A 255 25.46 8.34 -0.31
C HIS A 255 24.16 9.09 -0.66
N SER A 256 24.25 10.24 -1.33
CA SER A 256 23.12 11.08 -1.75
C SER A 256 22.14 11.49 -0.64
N PHE A 257 22.66 11.68 0.58
CA PHE A 257 21.88 11.97 1.80
C PHE A 257 20.79 10.92 2.10
N SER A 258 21.09 9.66 1.80
CA SER A 258 20.17 8.51 1.81
C SER A 258 20.93 7.27 2.32
N GLY A 259 20.27 6.38 3.05
CA GLY A 259 20.85 5.09 3.43
C GLY A 259 20.66 3.99 2.38
N TRP A 260 19.92 4.26 1.29
CA TRP A 260 19.52 3.21 0.34
C TRP A 260 20.68 2.76 -0.57
N GLU A 261 21.03 1.48 -0.44
CA GLU A 261 22.20 0.86 -1.04
C GLU A 261 21.89 -0.42 -1.83
N LEU A 262 22.72 -0.68 -2.84
CA LEU A 262 23.00 -2.04 -3.29
C LEU A 262 24.30 -2.55 -2.65
N HIS A 263 24.19 -3.09 -1.43
CA HIS A 263 25.30 -3.73 -0.71
C HIS A 263 24.91 -5.18 -0.35
N PRO A 264 25.58 -6.20 -0.92
CA PRO A 264 26.58 -6.13 -1.98
C PRO A 264 25.94 -5.95 -3.37
N LEU A 265 26.62 -5.19 -4.24
CA LEU A 265 26.39 -5.22 -5.68
C LEU A 265 27.06 -6.47 -6.26
N THR A 266 26.23 -7.42 -6.67
CA THR A 266 26.65 -8.78 -7.03
C THR A 266 26.96 -8.97 -8.52
N ALA A 267 26.43 -8.11 -9.39
CA ALA A 267 26.72 -8.14 -10.82
C ALA A 267 26.39 -6.82 -11.53
N TRP A 268 27.04 -6.59 -12.67
CA TRP A 268 26.69 -5.55 -13.63
C TRP A 268 26.88 -6.05 -15.07
N ARG A 269 26.33 -5.32 -16.05
CA ARG A 269 26.61 -5.48 -17.49
C ARG A 269 26.31 -4.20 -18.25
N ILE A 270 26.82 -4.04 -19.47
CA ILE A 270 26.36 -2.99 -20.39
C ILE A 270 24.86 -3.16 -20.66
N SER A 271 24.07 -2.10 -20.51
CA SER A 271 22.65 -2.15 -20.84
C SER A 271 22.45 -2.15 -22.35
N ASN A 272 21.77 -3.17 -22.84
CA ASN A 272 21.38 -3.34 -24.24
C ASN A 272 19.88 -3.58 -24.41
N SER A 273 19.11 -3.38 -23.34
CA SER A 273 17.66 -3.59 -23.31
C SER A 273 16.93 -2.37 -23.91
N PRO A 274 15.83 -2.56 -24.66
CA PRO A 274 15.02 -1.45 -25.16
C PRO A 274 14.33 -0.69 -24.03
N ALA A 275 13.95 0.57 -24.31
CA ALA A 275 13.07 1.37 -23.46
C ALA A 275 11.76 0.62 -23.17
N ASP A 276 11.41 0.47 -21.89
CA ASP A 276 10.33 -0.40 -21.44
C ASP A 276 9.63 0.13 -20.18
N PHE A 277 8.47 -0.42 -19.83
CA PHE A 277 7.78 -0.10 -18.59
C PHE A 277 7.15 -1.35 -17.95
N GLY A 278 6.76 -1.24 -16.68
CA GLY A 278 6.02 -2.25 -15.93
C GLY A 278 4.72 -1.68 -15.39
N LEU A 279 3.70 -2.53 -15.24
CA LEU A 279 2.45 -2.22 -14.56
C LEU A 279 2.32 -3.07 -13.30
N SER A 280 1.99 -2.45 -12.18
CA SER A 280 1.56 -3.13 -10.96
C SER A 280 0.18 -2.63 -10.52
N ALA A 281 -0.51 -3.40 -9.68
CA ALA A 281 -1.85 -3.08 -9.19
C ALA A 281 -1.92 -3.23 -7.67
N ASN A 282 -2.51 -2.25 -6.98
CA ASN A 282 -2.70 -2.27 -5.54
C ASN A 282 -4.07 -1.68 -5.13
N PRO A 283 -4.95 -2.48 -4.48
CA PRO A 283 -4.87 -3.93 -4.31
C PRO A 283 -5.07 -4.69 -5.65
N ASN A 284 -4.37 -5.82 -5.81
CA ASN A 284 -4.52 -6.71 -6.98
C ASN A 284 -5.81 -7.58 -6.94
N SER A 285 -6.56 -7.53 -5.84
CA SER A 285 -7.86 -8.18 -5.69
C SER A 285 -8.88 -7.22 -5.09
N LEU A 286 -10.05 -7.10 -5.71
CA LEU A 286 -11.18 -6.30 -5.25
C LEU A 286 -12.31 -7.22 -4.77
N SER A 287 -12.85 -6.94 -3.59
CA SER A 287 -14.13 -7.49 -3.13
C SER A 287 -15.17 -6.37 -3.22
N VAL A 288 -16.24 -6.60 -3.95
CA VAL A 288 -17.26 -5.60 -4.28
C VAL A 288 -18.64 -6.16 -3.95
N LEU A 289 -19.53 -5.33 -3.43
CA LEU A 289 -20.96 -5.66 -3.32
C LEU A 289 -21.65 -5.39 -4.67
N ALA A 290 -22.70 -6.14 -4.99
CA ALA A 290 -23.56 -5.83 -6.13
C ALA A 290 -24.12 -4.38 -6.05
N SER A 291 -24.27 -3.71 -7.19
CA SER A 291 -24.58 -2.27 -7.30
C SER A 291 -23.52 -1.28 -6.76
N GLN A 292 -22.41 -1.75 -6.19
CA GLN A 292 -21.34 -0.89 -5.66
C GLN A 292 -20.13 -0.87 -6.59
N SER A 293 -19.14 -0.03 -6.25
CA SER A 293 -17.83 0.02 -6.90
C SER A 293 -16.68 -0.15 -5.92
N ALA A 294 -15.52 -0.54 -6.44
CA ALA A 294 -14.24 -0.56 -5.73
C ALA A 294 -13.11 -0.16 -6.70
N SER A 295 -11.95 0.19 -6.17
CA SER A 295 -10.85 0.73 -6.98
C SER A 295 -9.48 0.13 -6.64
N SER A 296 -8.60 0.08 -7.63
CA SER A 296 -7.19 -0.34 -7.55
C SER A 296 -6.31 0.71 -8.20
N THR A 297 -5.30 1.19 -7.48
CA THR A 297 -4.24 2.01 -8.07
C THR A 297 -3.40 1.13 -9.01
N ILE A 298 -3.33 1.52 -10.28
CA ILE A 298 -2.43 0.94 -11.28
C ILE A 298 -1.20 1.85 -11.38
N THR A 299 -0.03 1.31 -11.02
CA THR A 299 1.23 2.04 -11.00
C THR A 299 2.08 1.65 -12.20
N VAL A 300 2.52 2.65 -12.95
CA VAL A 300 3.51 2.57 -14.03
C VAL A 300 4.90 2.80 -13.45
N ASN A 301 5.84 1.93 -13.79
CA ASN A 301 7.26 2.07 -13.47
C ASN A 301 8.05 2.01 -14.79
N THR A 302 9.09 2.85 -14.96
CA THR A 302 9.80 3.01 -16.24
C THR A 302 11.23 2.48 -16.20
N PHE A 303 11.65 1.78 -17.26
CA PHE A 303 12.97 1.14 -17.35
C PHE A 303 13.70 1.60 -18.62
N ASN A 304 15.04 1.56 -18.63
CA ASN A 304 15.86 1.85 -19.82
C ASN A 304 15.51 3.18 -20.50
N LEU A 305 15.49 4.29 -19.75
CA LEU A 305 15.16 5.65 -20.24
C LEU A 305 13.74 5.81 -20.84
N PHE A 306 12.82 4.88 -20.60
CA PHE A 306 11.45 5.01 -21.13
C PHE A 306 10.78 6.30 -20.68
N SER A 307 10.23 7.03 -21.64
CA SER A 307 9.42 8.23 -21.43
C SER A 307 8.37 8.35 -22.54
N GLY A 308 7.28 9.07 -22.26
CA GLY A 308 6.17 9.27 -23.19
C GLY A 308 4.80 9.04 -22.56
N ASN A 309 3.76 9.00 -23.39
CA ASN A 309 2.38 8.76 -22.96
C ASN A 309 2.03 7.26 -23.03
N ILE A 310 1.53 6.70 -21.93
CA ILE A 310 0.94 5.37 -21.84
C ILE A 310 -0.57 5.53 -21.73
N THR A 311 -1.30 5.04 -22.74
CA THR A 311 -2.76 4.98 -22.75
C THR A 311 -3.23 3.62 -22.24
N PHE A 312 -4.27 3.62 -21.41
CA PHE A 312 -4.83 2.41 -20.82
C PHE A 312 -6.08 1.92 -21.55
N SER A 313 -6.26 0.60 -21.58
CA SER A 313 -7.49 -0.09 -21.92
C SER A 313 -7.74 -1.25 -20.94
N THR A 314 -8.99 -1.70 -20.86
CA THR A 314 -9.41 -2.74 -19.91
C THR A 314 -10.26 -3.79 -20.59
N VAL A 315 -9.94 -5.06 -20.38
CA VAL A 315 -10.77 -6.20 -20.81
C VAL A 315 -11.30 -6.92 -19.58
N VAL A 316 -12.62 -7.02 -19.45
CA VAL A 316 -13.29 -7.73 -18.35
C VAL A 316 -13.64 -9.14 -18.81
N SER A 317 -13.13 -10.14 -18.09
CA SER A 317 -13.42 -11.55 -18.32
C SER A 317 -14.17 -12.14 -17.12
N ALA A 318 -15.11 -13.04 -17.38
CA ALA A 318 -15.99 -13.63 -16.37
C ALA A 318 -15.63 -15.10 -16.13
N ALA A 319 -15.63 -15.54 -14.87
CA ALA A 319 -15.54 -16.97 -14.54
C ALA A 319 -16.85 -17.69 -14.89
N SER A 320 -16.81 -19.02 -15.03
CA SER A 320 -17.99 -19.85 -15.34
C SER A 320 -19.08 -19.84 -14.25
N SER A 321 -18.78 -19.34 -13.04
CA SER A 321 -19.73 -19.13 -11.95
C SER A 321 -20.32 -17.72 -11.91
N ALA A 322 -20.03 -16.86 -12.90
CA ALA A 322 -20.54 -15.51 -12.97
C ALA A 322 -21.97 -15.45 -13.53
N VAL A 323 -22.78 -14.53 -13.00
CA VAL A 323 -24.19 -14.34 -13.32
C VAL A 323 -24.48 -12.85 -13.50
N GLY A 324 -25.42 -12.53 -14.39
CA GLY A 324 -25.79 -11.15 -14.73
C GLY A 324 -24.79 -10.48 -15.70
N PRO A 325 -24.85 -9.15 -15.84
CA PRO A 325 -23.95 -8.41 -16.71
C PRO A 325 -22.55 -8.33 -16.09
N SER A 326 -21.52 -8.32 -16.95
CA SER A 326 -20.15 -8.03 -16.52
C SER A 326 -20.04 -6.63 -15.91
N PRO A 327 -19.19 -6.42 -14.89
CA PRO A 327 -18.95 -5.10 -14.33
C PRO A 327 -18.23 -4.19 -15.32
N THR A 328 -18.41 -2.88 -15.18
CA THR A 328 -17.70 -1.86 -15.97
C THR A 328 -16.37 -1.55 -15.29
N ALA A 329 -15.27 -1.61 -16.06
CA ALA A 329 -13.93 -1.22 -15.63
C ALA A 329 -13.53 0.09 -16.32
N THR A 330 -13.11 1.10 -15.55
CA THR A 330 -12.75 2.44 -16.03
C THR A 330 -11.41 2.88 -15.45
N MET A 331 -10.55 3.46 -16.29
CA MET A 331 -9.23 3.98 -15.90
C MET A 331 -9.26 5.51 -15.81
N THR A 332 -8.88 6.07 -14.66
CA THR A 332 -8.87 7.52 -14.41
C THR A 332 -7.53 7.97 -13.81
N PRO A 333 -6.70 8.75 -14.53
CA PRO A 333 -6.86 9.15 -15.94
C PRO A 333 -6.69 7.99 -16.92
N SER A 334 -7.29 8.10 -18.11
CA SER A 334 -7.22 7.07 -19.15
C SER A 334 -5.86 6.98 -19.86
N SER A 335 -4.98 7.96 -19.66
CA SER A 335 -3.55 7.87 -20.00
C SER A 335 -2.70 8.62 -18.97
N VAL A 336 -1.41 8.30 -18.91
CA VAL A 336 -0.41 9.02 -18.10
C VAL A 336 0.83 9.32 -18.93
N ILE A 337 1.48 10.45 -18.66
CA ILE A 337 2.78 10.81 -19.22
C ILE A 337 3.85 10.50 -18.18
N VAL A 338 4.89 9.79 -18.58
CA VAL A 338 6.06 9.44 -17.73
C VAL A 338 7.36 9.99 -18.31
N ALA A 339 8.26 10.38 -17.41
CA ALA A 339 9.67 10.65 -17.71
C ALA A 339 10.52 9.39 -17.46
N SER A 340 11.81 9.44 -17.80
CA SER A 340 12.80 8.42 -17.39
C SER A 340 12.83 8.29 -15.87
N GLY A 341 12.75 7.06 -15.33
CA GLY A 341 12.59 6.79 -13.89
C GLY A 341 11.28 7.30 -13.28
N GLY A 342 10.41 7.92 -14.08
CA GLY A 342 9.13 8.42 -13.63
C GLY A 342 8.20 7.28 -13.23
N ILE A 343 7.65 7.38 -12.02
CA ILE A 343 6.51 6.58 -11.56
C ILE A 343 5.23 7.41 -11.80
N ALA A 344 4.20 6.80 -12.39
CA ALA A 344 2.90 7.43 -12.58
C ALA A 344 1.76 6.49 -12.19
N ASN A 345 0.62 7.05 -11.79
CA ASN A 345 -0.53 6.28 -11.30
C ASN A 345 -1.79 6.59 -12.09
N SER A 346 -2.61 5.56 -12.34
CA SER A 346 -4.00 5.70 -12.78
C SER A 346 -4.89 4.80 -11.93
N ASN A 347 -6.09 5.25 -11.60
CA ASN A 347 -7.01 4.51 -10.75
C ASN A 347 -7.96 3.66 -11.61
N LEU A 348 -7.84 2.34 -11.54
CA LEU A 348 -8.84 1.41 -12.04
C LEU A 348 -10.04 1.46 -11.09
N THR A 349 -11.21 1.86 -11.56
CA THR A 349 -12.47 1.71 -10.83
C THR A 349 -13.35 0.66 -11.50
N VAL A 350 -13.82 -0.30 -10.72
CA VAL A 350 -14.73 -1.37 -11.17
C VAL A 350 -16.10 -1.14 -10.54
N THR A 351 -17.12 -0.96 -11.36
CA THR A 351 -18.51 -0.70 -10.95
C THR A 351 -19.41 -1.85 -11.37
N THR A 352 -20.27 -2.31 -10.46
CA THR A 352 -21.11 -3.51 -10.63
C THR A 352 -22.59 -3.14 -10.80
N ALA A 353 -23.38 -4.04 -11.38
CA ALA A 353 -24.84 -3.92 -11.39
C ALA A 353 -25.48 -4.74 -10.27
N ALA A 354 -26.76 -4.53 -9.98
CA ALA A 354 -27.51 -5.24 -8.94
C ALA A 354 -27.60 -6.77 -9.15
N SER A 355 -27.46 -7.23 -10.39
CA SER A 355 -27.49 -8.66 -10.75
C SER A 355 -26.11 -9.22 -11.10
N SER A 356 -25.04 -8.42 -11.07
CA SER A 356 -23.67 -8.89 -11.28
C SER A 356 -23.22 -9.67 -10.05
N LEU A 357 -22.98 -10.98 -10.20
CA LEU A 357 -22.44 -11.84 -9.13
C LEU A 357 -21.38 -12.78 -9.71
N GLY A 358 -20.44 -13.20 -8.88
CA GLY A 358 -19.39 -14.16 -9.27
C GLY A 358 -17.99 -13.57 -9.25
N ASN A 359 -17.07 -14.25 -9.94
CA ASN A 359 -15.68 -13.85 -10.04
C ASN A 359 -15.35 -13.40 -11.46
N TYR A 360 -14.57 -12.32 -11.58
CA TYR A 360 -14.16 -11.71 -12.83
C TYR A 360 -12.67 -11.37 -12.75
N THR A 361 -12.00 -11.27 -13.91
CA THR A 361 -10.63 -10.74 -14.01
C THR A 361 -10.64 -9.56 -14.96
N VAL A 362 -10.19 -8.41 -14.47
CA VAL A 362 -9.95 -7.21 -15.27
C VAL A 362 -8.49 -7.23 -15.71
N LEU A 363 -8.25 -7.45 -17.01
CA LEU A 363 -6.94 -7.28 -17.61
C LEU A 363 -6.78 -5.81 -17.99
N VAL A 364 -5.98 -5.07 -17.23
CA VAL A 364 -5.55 -3.71 -17.59
C VAL A 364 -4.38 -3.82 -18.55
N SER A 365 -4.46 -3.14 -19.69
CA SER A 365 -3.38 -3.01 -20.66
C SER A 365 -2.96 -1.55 -20.74
N GLY A 366 -1.67 -1.26 -20.59
CA GLY A 366 -1.08 0.04 -20.90
C GLY A 366 -0.25 -0.06 -22.17
N THR A 367 -0.32 0.93 -23.06
CA THR A 367 0.45 0.97 -24.31
C THR A 367 0.88 2.37 -24.69
N ASN A 368 2.08 2.50 -25.26
CA ASN A 368 2.53 3.71 -25.96
C ASN A 368 2.42 3.60 -27.49
N GLY A 369 1.84 2.51 -28.01
CA GLY A 369 1.73 2.20 -29.43
C GLY A 369 2.82 1.27 -29.99
N THR A 370 3.94 1.06 -29.29
CA THR A 370 5.00 0.11 -29.68
C THR A 370 5.26 -0.96 -28.62
N VAL A 371 5.23 -0.58 -27.34
CA VAL A 371 5.32 -1.46 -26.18
C VAL A 371 3.95 -1.50 -25.50
N THR A 372 3.49 -2.72 -25.19
CA THR A 372 2.24 -2.96 -24.45
C THR A 372 2.52 -3.87 -23.27
N ARG A 373 2.06 -3.46 -22.10
CA ARG A 373 2.23 -4.17 -20.82
C ARG A 373 0.89 -4.38 -20.17
N THR A 374 0.75 -5.44 -19.38
CA THR A 374 -0.53 -5.80 -18.75
C THR A 374 -0.39 -6.11 -17.27
N VAL A 375 -1.45 -5.88 -16.53
CA VAL A 375 -1.62 -6.34 -15.15
C VAL A 375 -3.07 -6.80 -14.94
N SER A 376 -3.24 -7.91 -14.24
CA SER A 376 -4.57 -8.48 -13.94
C SER A 376 -5.01 -8.09 -12.54
N VAL A 377 -6.26 -7.63 -12.42
CA VAL A 377 -6.94 -7.40 -11.13
C VAL A 377 -8.11 -8.38 -11.01
N SER A 378 -8.07 -9.21 -9.97
CA SER A 378 -9.15 -10.15 -9.66
C SER A 378 -10.31 -9.41 -8.98
N VAL A 379 -11.55 -9.71 -9.35
CA VAL A 379 -12.74 -9.06 -8.79
C VAL A 379 -13.73 -10.13 -8.34
N ASN A 380 -14.02 -10.16 -7.04
CA ASN A 380 -15.11 -10.92 -6.45
C ASN A 380 -16.31 -9.97 -6.26
N ILE A 381 -17.46 -10.30 -6.86
CA ILE A 381 -18.72 -9.58 -6.61
C ILE A 381 -19.61 -10.45 -5.73
N GLY A 382 -19.70 -10.08 -4.46
CA GLY A 382 -20.50 -10.74 -3.44
C GLY A 382 -21.83 -10.04 -3.18
N ASP A 383 -22.70 -10.71 -2.42
CA ASP A 383 -23.95 -10.16 -1.90
C ASP A 383 -24.35 -10.92 -0.62
N PHE A 384 -25.49 -10.60 -0.02
CA PHE A 384 -26.06 -11.35 1.10
C PHE A 384 -27.57 -11.54 0.92
N SER A 385 -28.16 -12.50 1.62
CA SER A 385 -29.62 -12.62 1.76
C SER A 385 -30.05 -12.60 3.21
N VAL A 386 -31.33 -12.31 3.46
CA VAL A 386 -31.99 -12.40 4.77
C VAL A 386 -33.31 -13.15 4.63
N ALA A 387 -33.58 -14.08 5.55
CA ALA A 387 -34.82 -14.85 5.60
C ALA A 387 -35.28 -15.04 7.05
N ALA A 388 -36.59 -15.01 7.28
CA ALA A 388 -37.19 -15.16 8.61
C ALA A 388 -37.86 -16.53 8.80
N SER A 389 -37.66 -17.18 9.95
CA SER A 389 -38.27 -18.46 10.31
C SER A 389 -38.65 -18.54 11.80
N PRO A 390 -39.95 -18.71 12.14
CA PRO A 390 -41.10 -18.78 11.24
C PRO A 390 -41.39 -17.43 10.56
N ALA A 391 -41.91 -17.48 9.33
CA ALA A 391 -42.36 -16.31 8.57
C ALA A 391 -43.72 -15.76 9.05
N SER A 392 -44.34 -16.39 10.05
CA SER A 392 -45.54 -15.87 10.71
C SER A 392 -45.56 -16.19 12.20
N LEU A 393 -46.23 -15.35 12.98
CA LEU A 393 -46.41 -15.47 14.42
C LEU A 393 -47.89 -15.28 14.78
N SER A 394 -48.36 -16.03 15.76
CA SER A 394 -49.63 -15.78 16.46
C SER A 394 -49.31 -15.48 17.90
N ILE A 395 -49.72 -14.30 18.40
CA ILE A 395 -49.38 -13.82 19.74
C ILE A 395 -50.63 -13.27 20.44
N SER A 396 -50.82 -13.64 21.70
CA SER A 396 -51.81 -13.01 22.57
C SER A 396 -51.36 -11.61 23.02
N ILE A 397 -52.32 -10.72 23.27
CA ILE A 397 -52.05 -9.46 24.01
C ILE A 397 -51.37 -9.75 25.35
N GLY A 398 -50.39 -8.94 25.72
CA GLY A 398 -49.54 -9.16 26.90
C GLY A 398 -48.50 -10.28 26.73
N SER A 399 -48.26 -10.77 25.51
CA SER A 399 -47.30 -11.85 25.20
C SER A 399 -46.35 -11.46 24.06
N SER A 400 -45.30 -12.26 23.85
CA SER A 400 -44.36 -12.10 22.76
C SER A 400 -44.13 -13.40 21.98
N GLY A 401 -43.63 -13.26 20.76
CA GLY A 401 -43.18 -14.36 19.89
C GLY A 401 -41.87 -14.00 19.22
N THR A 402 -41.13 -15.01 18.75
CA THR A 402 -39.81 -14.82 18.14
C THR A 402 -39.72 -15.46 16.75
N SER A 403 -38.96 -14.81 15.87
CA SER A 403 -38.58 -15.34 14.57
C SER A 403 -37.07 -15.24 14.39
N THR A 404 -36.44 -16.31 13.93
CA THR A 404 -35.01 -16.37 13.64
C THR A 404 -34.77 -15.80 12.25
N LEU A 405 -34.04 -14.69 12.19
CA LEU A 405 -33.52 -14.09 10.97
C LEU A 405 -32.19 -14.75 10.61
N THR A 406 -32.18 -15.57 9.57
CA THR A 406 -30.94 -16.12 9.00
C THR A 406 -30.43 -15.20 7.92
N LEU A 407 -29.19 -14.73 8.06
CA LEU A 407 -28.44 -14.05 7.01
C LEU A 407 -27.48 -15.04 6.34
N THR A 408 -27.24 -14.91 5.03
CA THR A 408 -26.34 -15.80 4.28
C THR A 408 -25.39 -15.01 3.39
N SER A 409 -24.10 -15.33 3.44
CA SER A 409 -23.08 -14.80 2.52
C SER A 409 -23.24 -15.44 1.13
N ILE A 410 -23.38 -14.61 0.09
CA ILE A 410 -23.49 -15.02 -1.31
C ILE A 410 -22.16 -14.71 -2.02
N ASN A 411 -21.67 -15.68 -2.80
CA ASN A 411 -20.42 -15.62 -3.56
C ASN A 411 -19.18 -15.13 -2.75
N GLY A 412 -19.14 -15.42 -1.45
CA GLY A 412 -17.99 -15.09 -0.60
C GLY A 412 -17.99 -13.69 0.03
N PHE A 413 -19.12 -12.95 -0.02
CA PHE A 413 -19.28 -11.69 0.70
C PHE A 413 -18.82 -11.78 2.16
N SER A 414 -18.07 -10.77 2.60
CA SER A 414 -17.60 -10.60 3.97
C SER A 414 -17.76 -9.14 4.35
N GLY A 415 -18.44 -8.86 5.46
CA GLY A 415 -18.72 -7.49 5.88
C GLY A 415 -19.89 -7.36 6.86
N GLY A 416 -20.05 -6.14 7.38
CA GLY A 416 -21.11 -5.81 8.31
C GLY A 416 -22.47 -5.65 7.60
N VAL A 417 -23.49 -6.31 8.13
CA VAL A 417 -24.89 -6.13 7.75
C VAL A 417 -25.65 -5.61 8.98
N GLY A 418 -26.26 -4.43 8.85
CA GLY A 418 -27.18 -3.89 9.85
C GLY A 418 -28.62 -4.39 9.60
N LEU A 419 -29.40 -4.52 10.67
CA LEU A 419 -30.80 -4.96 10.62
C LEU A 419 -31.72 -3.90 11.24
N SER A 420 -32.83 -3.60 10.58
CA SER A 420 -33.95 -2.84 11.14
C SER A 420 -35.26 -3.58 10.92
N ALA A 421 -36.27 -3.28 11.74
CA ALA A 421 -37.60 -3.86 11.66
C ALA A 421 -38.66 -2.74 11.77
N GLN A 422 -39.66 -2.77 10.89
CA GLN A 422 -40.75 -1.80 10.83
C GLN A 422 -42.10 -2.53 10.86
N VAL A 423 -43.00 -2.12 11.74
CA VAL A 423 -44.36 -2.68 11.86
C VAL A 423 -45.34 -1.87 11.01
N THR A 424 -46.14 -2.55 10.19
CA THR A 424 -47.25 -1.97 9.42
C THR A 424 -48.57 -2.70 9.70
N PRO A 425 -49.74 -2.02 9.65
CA PRO A 425 -49.91 -0.56 9.53
C PRO A 425 -49.33 0.18 10.75
N ALA A 426 -48.86 1.41 10.57
CA ALA A 426 -48.34 2.22 11.68
C ALA A 426 -49.49 2.89 12.44
N SER A 427 -49.57 2.71 13.77
CA SER A 427 -50.49 3.52 14.59
C SER A 427 -49.98 4.95 14.70
N LEU A 428 -50.91 5.91 14.59
CA LEU A 428 -50.65 7.35 14.69
C LEU A 428 -51.10 7.94 16.05
N THR A 429 -51.57 7.11 16.99
CA THR A 429 -52.16 7.56 18.26
C THR A 429 -51.11 7.75 19.36
N ALA A 430 -50.59 8.97 19.49
CA ALA A 430 -49.72 9.35 20.61
C ALA A 430 -50.53 9.51 21.92
N GLY A 431 -50.54 8.49 22.78
CA GLY A 431 -51.18 8.54 24.11
C GLY A 431 -51.44 7.16 24.72
N LEU A 432 -52.32 7.09 25.72
CA LEU A 432 -52.84 5.84 26.33
C LEU A 432 -53.87 5.13 25.42
N SER A 433 -53.59 5.12 24.12
CA SER A 433 -54.47 4.64 23.04
C SER A 433 -53.98 3.27 22.55
N PRO A 434 -54.80 2.47 21.83
CA PRO A 434 -54.37 1.17 21.34
C PRO A 434 -53.11 1.25 20.46
N SER A 435 -52.13 0.40 20.77
CA SER A 435 -50.78 0.45 20.18
C SER A 435 -50.58 -0.63 19.12
N ASN A 436 -49.50 -0.48 18.35
CA ASN A 436 -48.92 -1.60 17.59
C ASN A 436 -48.17 -2.57 18.51
N PRO A 437 -47.85 -3.79 18.03
CA PRO A 437 -46.74 -4.57 18.55
C PRO A 437 -45.43 -3.78 18.51
N SER A 438 -44.52 -4.04 19.45
CA SER A 438 -43.14 -3.56 19.40
C SER A 438 -42.19 -4.67 18.92
N THR A 439 -41.03 -4.28 18.39
CA THR A 439 -40.05 -5.20 17.81
C THR A 439 -38.64 -4.92 18.33
N SER A 440 -37.86 -5.97 18.59
CA SER A 440 -36.43 -5.87 18.89
C SER A 440 -35.63 -6.93 18.12
N LEU A 441 -34.33 -6.66 17.92
CA LEU A 441 -33.42 -7.47 17.11
C LEU A 441 -32.15 -7.78 17.92
N ALA A 442 -31.80 -9.06 18.04
CA ALA A 442 -30.69 -9.53 18.87
C ALA A 442 -29.79 -10.53 18.11
N PRO A 443 -28.62 -10.12 17.57
CA PRO A 443 -28.11 -8.75 17.48
C PRO A 443 -28.80 -7.93 16.36
N SER A 444 -28.75 -6.61 16.45
CA SER A 444 -29.25 -5.69 15.40
C SER A 444 -28.24 -5.41 14.27
N ALA A 445 -27.02 -5.93 14.36
CA ALA A 445 -26.03 -5.92 13.29
C ALA A 445 -25.04 -7.07 13.47
N MET A 446 -24.45 -7.59 12.39
CA MET A 446 -23.40 -8.61 12.47
C MET A 446 -22.46 -8.58 11.26
N ASN A 447 -21.24 -9.09 11.44
CA ASN A 447 -20.30 -9.32 10.34
C ASN A 447 -20.47 -10.74 9.80
N LEU A 448 -20.82 -10.88 8.52
CA LEU A 448 -20.73 -12.15 7.81
C LEU A 448 -19.29 -12.42 7.38
N LYS A 449 -18.94 -13.70 7.28
CA LYS A 449 -17.69 -14.20 6.68
C LYS A 449 -17.99 -14.83 5.32
N PRO A 450 -16.98 -15.00 4.43
CA PRO A 450 -17.18 -15.67 3.16
C PRO A 450 -17.84 -17.04 3.35
N GLN A 451 -18.93 -17.30 2.61
CA GLN A 451 -19.67 -18.57 2.63
C GLN A 451 -20.30 -18.93 4.02
N SER A 452 -20.36 -18.00 4.98
CA SER A 452 -21.02 -18.23 6.27
C SER A 452 -22.49 -17.83 6.27
N THR A 453 -23.25 -18.44 7.17
CA THR A 453 -24.52 -17.87 7.65
C THR A 453 -24.29 -17.00 8.90
N GLY A 454 -25.33 -16.26 9.28
CA GLY A 454 -25.44 -15.51 10.51
C GLY A 454 -26.88 -15.57 11.03
N SER A 455 -27.09 -15.30 12.32
CA SER A 455 -28.41 -15.41 12.97
C SER A 455 -28.68 -14.18 13.84
N SER A 456 -29.91 -13.68 13.78
CA SER A 456 -30.47 -12.67 14.69
C SER A 456 -31.88 -13.06 15.11
N THR A 457 -32.23 -12.87 16.37
CA THR A 457 -33.59 -13.10 16.86
C THR A 457 -34.39 -11.81 16.74
N LEU A 458 -35.40 -11.81 15.87
CA LEU A 458 -36.51 -10.86 15.94
C LEU A 458 -37.43 -11.28 17.09
N THR A 459 -37.64 -10.40 18.05
CA THR A 459 -38.71 -10.55 19.05
C THR A 459 -39.83 -9.56 18.71
N VAL A 460 -41.08 -10.03 18.71
CA VAL A 460 -42.28 -9.21 18.54
C VAL A 460 -43.14 -9.32 19.79
N SER A 461 -43.51 -8.19 20.39
CA SER A 461 -44.23 -8.13 21.66
C SER A 461 -45.55 -7.37 21.51
N ALA A 462 -46.67 -8.00 21.87
CA ALA A 462 -47.96 -7.34 22.00
C ALA A 462 -48.18 -6.95 23.46
N SER A 463 -48.46 -5.66 23.70
CA SER A 463 -48.85 -5.18 25.03
C SER A 463 -50.31 -5.54 25.34
N LEU A 464 -50.76 -5.32 26.57
CA LEU A 464 -52.20 -5.40 26.92
C LEU A 464 -53.04 -4.30 26.26
N LEU A 465 -52.41 -3.28 25.65
CA LEU A 465 -53.06 -2.22 24.87
C LEU A 465 -52.89 -2.43 23.36
N THR A 466 -52.26 -3.52 22.91
CA THR A 466 -52.04 -3.74 21.47
C THR A 466 -53.32 -4.23 20.81
N THR A 467 -53.73 -3.59 19.71
CA THR A 467 -54.98 -3.92 19.03
C THR A 467 -54.93 -5.35 18.45
N PRO A 468 -55.93 -6.21 18.70
CA PRO A 468 -56.06 -7.49 18.00
C PRO A 468 -56.24 -7.28 16.49
N GLY A 469 -55.53 -8.06 15.68
CA GLY A 469 -55.49 -7.89 14.22
C GLY A 469 -54.20 -8.41 13.59
N THR A 470 -54.10 -8.29 12.27
CA THR A 470 -52.92 -8.74 11.51
C THR A 470 -51.99 -7.57 11.19
N TYR A 471 -50.73 -7.72 11.55
CA TYR A 471 -49.63 -6.80 11.27
C TYR A 471 -48.59 -7.46 10.35
N SER A 472 -47.81 -6.64 9.66
CA SER A 472 -46.60 -7.05 8.94
C SER A 472 -45.39 -6.44 9.64
N VAL A 473 -44.41 -7.25 10.00
CA VAL A 473 -43.07 -6.78 10.33
C VAL A 473 -42.20 -6.91 9.08
N THR A 474 -41.85 -5.79 8.46
CA THR A 474 -40.83 -5.76 7.40
C THR A 474 -39.47 -5.62 8.05
N ILE A 475 -38.56 -6.54 7.75
CA ILE A 475 -37.16 -6.53 8.19
C ILE A 475 -36.31 -6.10 7.00
N THR A 476 -35.44 -5.12 7.21
CA THR A 476 -34.47 -4.65 6.22
C THR A 476 -33.06 -4.98 6.71
N ALA A 477 -32.29 -5.69 5.88
CA ALA A 477 -30.89 -6.00 6.10
C ALA A 477 -30.04 -5.17 5.12
N THR A 478 -29.08 -4.40 5.63
CA THR A 478 -28.38 -3.35 4.86
C THR A 478 -26.86 -3.45 5.00
N SER A 479 -26.13 -3.36 3.88
CA SER A 479 -24.67 -3.21 3.86
C SER A 479 -24.26 -2.18 2.80
N GLY A 480 -23.70 -1.04 3.25
CA GLY A 480 -23.50 0.12 2.38
C GLY A 480 -24.82 0.64 1.82
N THR A 481 -24.94 0.68 0.49
CA THR A 481 -26.19 1.03 -0.23
C THR A 481 -27.07 -0.18 -0.55
N VAL A 482 -26.55 -1.40 -0.41
CA VAL A 482 -27.29 -2.63 -0.69
C VAL A 482 -28.27 -2.91 0.45
N SER A 483 -29.53 -3.14 0.12
CA SER A 483 -30.54 -3.57 1.09
C SER A 483 -31.39 -4.71 0.55
N HIS A 484 -31.60 -5.72 1.38
CA HIS A 484 -32.48 -6.85 1.15
C HIS A 484 -33.56 -6.90 2.23
N THR A 485 -34.76 -7.35 1.89
CA THR A 485 -35.89 -7.36 2.83
C THR A 485 -36.51 -8.74 2.97
N THR A 486 -37.08 -8.99 4.15
CA THR A 486 -37.93 -10.15 4.44
C THR A 486 -39.09 -9.71 5.34
N GLN A 487 -40.13 -10.52 5.47
CA GLN A 487 -41.36 -10.13 6.17
C GLN A 487 -41.85 -11.24 7.11
N VAL A 488 -42.33 -10.85 8.28
CA VAL A 488 -43.00 -11.73 9.24
C VAL A 488 -44.43 -11.23 9.48
N THR A 489 -45.42 -12.06 9.17
CA THR A 489 -46.84 -11.75 9.41
C THR A 489 -47.22 -12.06 10.86
N VAL A 490 -47.77 -11.10 11.60
CA VAL A 490 -48.04 -11.22 13.03
C VAL A 490 -49.53 -11.04 13.30
N THR A 491 -50.20 -12.09 13.73
CA THR A 491 -51.60 -12.06 14.16
C THR A 491 -51.66 -11.87 15.67
N VAL A 492 -52.17 -10.71 16.12
CA VAL A 492 -52.44 -10.43 17.53
C VAL A 492 -53.85 -10.88 17.89
N THR A 493 -53.99 -11.68 18.95
CA THR A 493 -55.27 -12.19 19.45
C THR A 493 -55.55 -11.72 20.88
N VAL A 494 -56.82 -11.70 21.26
CA VAL A 494 -57.21 -11.58 22.67
C VAL A 494 -56.93 -12.94 23.34
N ALA A 495 -56.25 -12.92 24.50
CA ALA A 495 -56.09 -14.14 25.29
C ALA A 495 -57.48 -14.66 25.71
N GLY A 496 -57.72 -15.97 25.54
CA GLY A 496 -59.01 -16.57 25.89
C GLY A 496 -59.30 -16.40 27.38
N ILE A 497 -60.40 -15.73 27.71
CA ILE A 497 -60.92 -15.66 29.08
C ILE A 497 -61.52 -17.04 29.39
N ILE A 498 -60.99 -17.70 30.42
CA ILE A 498 -61.44 -18.99 30.96
C ILE A 498 -62.24 -18.70 32.23
#